data_AF-A0A238Y7V5-F1
#
_entry.id   AF-A0A238Y7V5-F1
#
_cell.length_a   1.000
_cell.length_b   1.000
_cell.length_c   1.000
_cell.angle_alpha   90.00
_cell.angle_beta   90.00
_cell.angle_gamma   90.00
#
_symmetry.space_group_name_H-M   'P 1'
#
loop_
_entity.id
_entity.type
_entity.pdbx_description
1 polymer ?
#
loop_
_entity_poly.entity_id
_entity_poly.type
_entity_poly.pdbx_seq_one_letter_code
_entity_poly.pdbx_strand_id
1 'polypeptide(L)'
;MADESGNPLMKAGTKLANALLAQDAAQGAWPLLYAATADVEGGAYVGPGGFLNMRGSPTVMRSNEASYDPEDARRLWAYSVEETGVPFPFEEDMASVEHEKPT
;
A
#
# COMPACT_ATOMS: atom_id res chain seq x y z
N MET A 1 -22.63 4.34 -2.97
CA MET A 1 -23.27 3.43 -1.99
C MET A 1 -24.40 4.06 -1.18
N ALA A 2 -24.22 5.10 -0.36
CA ALA A 2 -25.35 5.72 0.36
C ALA A 2 -26.23 6.63 -0.52
N ASP A 3 -25.62 7.26 -1.53
CA ASP A 3 -26.33 8.17 -2.43
C ASP A 3 -27.37 7.45 -3.31
N GLU A 4 -27.13 6.16 -3.57
CA GLU A 4 -27.99 5.27 -4.38
C GLU A 4 -29.16 4.68 -3.58
N SER A 5 -29.14 4.76 -2.25
CA SER A 5 -30.10 4.04 -1.39
C SER A 5 -31.50 4.65 -1.31
N GLY A 6 -31.74 5.83 -1.90
CA GLY A 6 -33.03 6.55 -1.84
C GLY A 6 -33.51 6.95 -0.43
N ASN A 7 -32.90 6.43 0.64
CA ASN A 7 -33.35 6.56 2.02
C ASN A 7 -32.60 7.70 2.75
N PRO A 8 -33.28 8.77 3.16
CA PRO A 8 -32.65 9.93 3.79
C PRO A 8 -31.99 9.61 5.14
N LEU A 9 -32.50 8.62 5.88
CA LEU A 9 -31.89 8.20 7.14
C LEU A 9 -30.54 7.53 6.92
N MET A 10 -30.41 6.71 5.87
CA MET A 10 -29.14 6.10 5.50
C MET A 10 -28.14 7.17 5.06
N LYS A 11 -28.56 8.15 4.25
CA LYS A 11 -27.69 9.27 3.84
C LYS A 11 -27.19 10.08 5.05
N ALA A 12 -28.08 10.38 6.00
CA ALA A 12 -27.70 11.07 7.24
C ALA A 12 -26.72 10.23 8.07
N GLY A 13 -26.98 8.93 8.20
CA GLY A 13 -26.10 7.99 8.90
C GLY A 13 -24.71 7.91 8.27
N THR A 14 -24.59 7.83 6.94
CA THR A 14 -23.29 7.79 6.25
C THR A 14 -22.54 9.12 6.36
N LYS A 15 -23.26 10.25 6.29
CA LYS A 15 -22.65 11.58 6.48
C LYS A 15 -22.08 11.74 7.89
N LEU A 16 -22.82 11.29 8.90
CA LEU A 16 -22.37 11.30 10.29
C LEU A 16 -21.18 10.36 10.49
N ALA A 17 -21.24 9.14 9.94
CA ALA A 17 -20.14 8.19 9.99
C ALA A 17 -18.87 8.76 9.33
N ASN A 18 -18.97 9.37 8.14
CA ASN A 18 -17.82 10.02 7.49
C ASN A 18 -17.27 11.17 8.33
N ALA A 19 -18.12 12.03 8.89
CA ALA A 19 -17.67 13.14 9.73
C ALA A 19 -16.88 12.66 10.97
N LEU A 20 -17.24 11.50 11.52
CA LEU A 20 -16.60 10.94 12.72
C LEU A 20 -15.41 10.00 12.37
N LEU A 21 -15.47 9.28 11.26
CA LEU A 21 -14.55 8.17 10.92
C LEU A 21 -13.65 8.41 9.69
N ALA A 22 -13.95 9.37 8.82
CA ALA A 22 -13.07 9.75 7.71
C ALA A 22 -12.09 10.88 8.10
N GLN A 23 -10.87 10.84 7.56
CA GLN A 23 -9.91 11.95 7.63
C GLN A 23 -10.02 12.83 6.38
N ASP A 24 -9.56 14.08 6.48
CA ASP A 24 -9.42 14.90 5.28
C ASP A 24 -8.35 14.34 4.34
N ALA A 25 -8.41 14.74 3.06
CA ALA A 25 -7.53 14.20 2.04
C ALA A 25 -6.05 14.53 2.29
N ALA A 26 -5.75 15.68 2.91
CA ALA A 26 -4.38 16.08 3.20
C ALA A 26 -3.75 15.16 4.26
N GLN A 27 -4.48 14.84 5.32
CA GLN A 27 -4.08 13.85 6.33
C GLN A 27 -3.99 12.44 5.75
N GLY A 28 -4.94 12.05 4.89
CA GLY A 28 -4.89 10.77 4.20
C GLY A 28 -3.64 10.57 3.33
N ALA A 29 -3.05 11.65 2.83
CA ALA A 29 -1.83 11.61 2.03
C ALA A 29 -0.54 11.53 2.85
N TRP A 30 -0.58 11.72 4.18
CA TRP A 30 0.64 11.75 4.99
C TRP A 30 1.50 10.48 4.90
N PRO A 31 0.95 9.25 4.97
CA PRO A 31 1.76 8.04 4.86
C PRO A 31 2.49 7.94 3.52
N LEU A 32 1.83 8.36 2.42
CA LEU A 32 2.41 8.38 1.09
C LEU A 32 3.56 9.39 0.99
N LEU A 33 3.36 10.61 1.48
CA LEU A 33 4.41 11.63 1.50
C LEU A 33 5.61 11.20 2.35
N TYR A 34 5.35 10.58 3.50
CA TYR A 34 6.41 10.02 4.34
C TYR A 34 7.20 8.95 3.62
N ALA A 35 6.52 7.94 3.03
CA ALA A 35 7.19 6.87 2.29
C ALA A 35 7.98 7.37 1.07
N ALA A 36 7.54 8.48 0.45
CA ALA A 36 8.20 9.04 -0.73
C ALA A 36 9.41 9.94 -0.41
N THR A 37 9.49 10.50 0.80
CA THR A 37 10.45 11.58 1.12
C THR A 37 11.35 11.31 2.32
N ALA A 38 10.94 10.46 3.24
CA ALA A 38 11.76 10.08 4.39
C ALA A 38 12.75 8.98 4.01
N ASP A 39 13.80 8.83 4.82
CA ASP A 39 14.70 7.69 4.72
C ASP A 39 13.98 6.45 5.29
N VAL A 40 13.48 5.60 4.38
CA VAL A 40 12.71 4.39 4.69
C VAL A 40 13.33 3.19 3.99
N GLU A 41 13.35 2.05 4.68
CA GLU A 41 13.89 0.81 4.13
C GLU A 41 13.08 0.32 2.93
N GLY A 42 13.78 -0.20 1.90
CA GLY A 42 13.13 -0.81 0.74
C GLY A 42 12.21 -1.96 1.17
N GLY A 43 10.98 -1.97 0.65
CA GLY A 43 9.97 -2.96 1.04
C GLY A 43 9.22 -2.65 2.35
N ALA A 44 9.48 -1.50 2.99
CA ALA A 44 8.69 -1.06 4.13
C ALA A 44 7.22 -0.78 3.75
N TYR A 45 6.32 -1.08 4.70
CA TYR A 45 4.90 -0.76 4.59
C TYR A 45 4.57 0.39 5.54
N VAL A 46 4.16 1.55 4.99
CA VAL A 46 3.91 2.77 5.77
C VAL A 46 2.42 3.05 5.82
N GLY A 47 1.89 3.24 7.04
CA GLY A 47 0.48 3.54 7.29
C GLY A 47 0.29 4.53 8.44
N PRO A 48 -0.96 4.89 8.78
CA PRO A 48 -1.25 5.83 9.85
C PRO A 48 -1.21 5.16 11.24
N GLY A 49 -0.29 5.53 12.11
CA GLY A 49 0.03 4.82 13.37
C GLY A 49 -0.92 5.01 14.56
N GLY A 50 -2.07 5.66 14.37
CA GLY A 50 -3.04 5.90 15.44
C GLY A 50 -4.07 4.79 15.62
N PHE A 51 -5.21 5.15 16.20
CA PHE A 51 -6.25 4.19 16.61
C PHE A 51 -6.65 3.25 15.45
N LEU A 52 -6.49 1.94 15.68
CA LEU A 52 -6.80 0.87 14.74
C LEU A 52 -6.14 1.02 13.35
N ASN A 53 -4.99 1.70 13.26
CA ASN A 53 -4.33 2.04 12.00
C ASN A 53 -5.25 2.80 11.02
N MET A 54 -6.22 3.57 11.52
CA MET A 54 -7.18 4.29 10.69
C MET A 54 -6.75 5.73 10.38
N ARG A 55 -6.06 6.39 11.32
CA ARG A 55 -5.65 7.80 11.25
C ARG A 55 -4.43 8.06 12.14
N GLY A 56 -3.80 9.22 11.98
CA GLY A 56 -2.67 9.66 12.79
C GLY A 56 -1.39 9.80 11.98
N SER A 57 -0.29 10.10 12.66
CA SER A 57 1.01 10.30 12.03
C SER A 57 1.49 9.02 11.31
N PRO A 58 2.23 9.15 10.20
CA PRO A 58 2.84 8.01 9.51
C PRO A 58 3.75 7.19 10.43
N THR A 59 3.71 5.87 10.27
CA THR A 59 4.67 4.94 10.87
C THR A 59 4.91 3.75 9.94
N VAL A 60 6.07 3.13 10.08
CA VAL A 60 6.32 1.80 9.51
C VAL A 60 5.48 0.77 10.27
N MET A 61 4.87 -0.14 9.53
CA MET A 61 3.97 -1.17 10.02
C MET A 61 4.31 -2.52 9.39
N ARG A 62 3.75 -3.58 9.98
CA ARG A 62 3.75 -4.91 9.36
C ARG A 62 2.47 -5.09 8.54
N SER A 63 2.63 -5.62 7.33
CA SER A 63 1.52 -6.07 6.50
C SER A 63 1.01 -7.45 6.97
N ASN A 64 0.03 -8.02 6.27
CA ASN A 64 -0.41 -9.39 6.52
C ASN A 64 0.69 -10.43 6.16
N GLU A 65 0.58 -11.63 6.71
CA GLU A 65 1.59 -12.68 6.52
C GLU A 65 1.73 -13.14 5.06
N ALA A 66 0.61 -13.24 4.34
CA ALA A 66 0.61 -13.63 2.93
C ALA A 66 1.42 -12.69 2.04
N SER A 67 1.49 -11.39 2.36
CA SER A 67 2.29 -10.42 1.60
C SER A 67 3.80 -10.65 1.65
N TYR A 68 4.26 -11.51 2.58
CA TYR A 68 5.66 -11.89 2.70
C TYR A 68 6.00 -13.23 2.03
N ASP A 69 5.05 -13.87 1.33
CA ASP A 69 5.30 -15.10 0.59
C ASP A 69 6.04 -14.81 -0.73
N PRO A 70 7.32 -15.23 -0.87
CA PRO A 70 8.12 -14.94 -2.06
C PRO A 70 7.73 -15.80 -3.27
N GLU A 71 7.09 -16.94 -3.08
CA GLU A 71 6.60 -17.78 -4.18
C GLU A 71 5.38 -17.14 -4.83
N ASP A 72 4.42 -16.72 -4.02
CA ASP A 72 3.23 -16.01 -4.49
C ASP A 72 3.60 -14.67 -5.16
N ALA A 73 4.54 -13.91 -4.58
CA ALA A 73 5.04 -12.68 -5.19
C ALA A 73 5.67 -12.93 -6.58
N ARG A 74 6.48 -13.97 -6.73
CA ARG A 74 7.10 -14.33 -8.02
C ARG A 74 6.05 -14.78 -9.04
N ARG A 75 5.06 -15.58 -8.62
CA ARG A 75 3.98 -16.04 -9.49
C ARG A 75 3.13 -14.86 -9.98
N LEU A 76 2.79 -13.93 -9.09
CA LEU A 76 2.03 -12.72 -9.43
C LEU A 76 2.80 -11.81 -10.38
N TRP A 77 4.12 -11.65 -10.17
CA TRP A 77 4.96 -10.87 -11.07
C TRP A 77 4.99 -11.48 -12.47
N ALA A 78 5.29 -12.78 -12.59
CA ALA A 78 5.33 -13.47 -13.89
C ALA A 78 4.01 -13.33 -14.65
N TYR A 79 2.88 -13.53 -13.96
CA TYR A 79 1.55 -13.32 -14.55
C TYR A 79 1.32 -11.87 -15.00
N SER A 80 1.72 -10.90 -14.19
CA SER A 80 1.57 -9.47 -14.53
C SER A 80 2.39 -9.10 -15.77
N VAL A 81 3.61 -9.63 -15.91
CA VAL A 81 4.46 -9.43 -17.10
C VAL A 81 3.83 -10.08 -18.33
N GLU A 82 3.30 -11.30 -18.21
CA GLU A 82 2.62 -12.00 -19.31
C GLU A 82 1.40 -11.22 -19.81
N GLU A 83 0.55 -10.75 -18.90
CA GLU A 83 -0.69 -10.05 -19.25
C GLU A 83 -0.48 -8.63 -19.76
N THR A 84 0.54 -7.92 -19.25
CA THR A 84 0.81 -6.54 -19.64
C THR A 84 1.83 -6.42 -20.77
N GLY A 85 2.65 -7.45 -21.00
CA GLY A 85 3.80 -7.40 -21.89
C GLY A 85 4.93 -6.47 -21.41
N VAL A 86 4.91 -6.03 -20.16
CA VAL A 86 5.89 -5.09 -19.58
C VAL A 86 6.84 -5.85 -18.65
N PRO A 87 8.08 -6.16 -19.08
CA PRO A 87 9.06 -6.85 -18.24
C PRO A 87 9.74 -5.91 -17.24
N PHE A 88 10.51 -6.49 -16.31
CA PHE A 88 11.38 -5.68 -15.45
C PHE A 88 12.52 -5.08 -16.29
N PRO A 89 12.74 -3.76 -16.28
CA PRO A 89 13.67 -3.14 -17.20
C PRO A 89 15.17 -3.33 -16.85
N PHE A 90 15.49 -3.94 -15.70
CA PHE A 90 16.87 -4.06 -15.19
C PHE A 90 17.33 -5.52 -14.99
N GLU A 91 16.79 -6.48 -15.76
CA GLU A 91 17.15 -7.91 -15.62
C GLU A 91 18.65 -8.19 -15.84
N GLU A 92 19.35 -7.40 -16.68
CA GLU A 92 20.79 -7.54 -16.92
C GLU A 92 21.67 -7.10 -15.73
N ASP A 93 21.20 -6.11 -14.95
CA ASP A 93 21.91 -5.59 -13.78
C ASP A 93 21.84 -6.57 -12.59
N MET A 94 20.71 -7.28 -12.44
CA MET A 94 20.51 -8.26 -11.36
C MET A 94 21.36 -9.53 -11.52
N ALA A 95 21.59 -9.97 -12.76
CA ALA A 95 22.48 -11.10 -13.07
C ALA A 95 23.95 -10.78 -12.72
N SER A 96 24.33 -9.50 -12.77
CA SER A 96 25.67 -9.02 -12.40
C SER A 96 25.90 -9.00 -10.89
N VAL A 97 24.84 -8.75 -10.09
CA VAL A 97 24.91 -8.78 -8.62
C VAL A 97 25.03 -10.20 -8.07
N GLU A 98 24.46 -11.21 -8.74
CA GLU A 98 24.62 -12.61 -8.32
C GLU A 98 26.03 -13.18 -8.58
N HIS A 99 26.77 -12.62 -9.55
CA HIS A 99 28.13 -13.06 -9.87
C HIS A 99 29.18 -12.59 -8.84
N GLU A 100 28.83 -11.64 -7.96
CA GLU A 100 29.74 -11.06 -6.96
C GLU A 100 29.62 -11.68 -5.56
N LYS A 101 28.81 -12.73 -5.36
CA LYS A 101 28.81 -13.45 -4.06
C LYS A 101 30.20 -14.10 -3.85
N PRO A 102 30.95 -13.71 -2.80
CA PRO A 102 32.21 -14.35 -2.51
C PRO A 102 31.95 -15.78 -2.03
N THR A 103 32.67 -16.73 -2.63
CA THR A 103 32.84 -18.11 -2.16
C THR A 103 33.55 -18.16 -0.82
#